data_AF-A0AAV8Y7R0-F1
#
_entry.id   AF-A0AAV8Y7R0-F1
#
_cell.length_a   1.000
_cell.length_b   1.000
_cell.length_c   1.000
_cell.angle_alpha   90.00
_cell.angle_beta   90.00
_cell.angle_gamma   90.00
#
_symmetry.space_group_name_H-M   'P 1'
#
loop_
_entity.id
_entity.type
_entity.pdbx_description
1 polymer ?
#
loop_
_entity_poly.entity_id
_entity_poly.type
_entity_poly.pdbx_seq_one_letter_code
_entity_poly.pdbx_strand_id
1 'polypeptide(L)'
;MGDLRKMGNFKFNKARKETDEIFLARKPYNKDVDVSKYTPCQKCKVFITKASLRRHYRSCEPNRKGHKDRNVMIGSRAILGKIHPLANEVLKLKVFPVLKEDTIKEIIRYDELLILYGNTMCDKYRDQHHFDMIRSRLRMMARFLSIIKLLDTSINDFKSVFKPEYFQLITQALHKIGEYNENTGHFMKPTLPSTVGTALKYIGKLYISCCIKYKDESTKKEVEDLMVLLRTDLESTVNKTSIESLLRQKRQKKVILPDTKDIKNLNDYLLKNRNHYFDDLVKRDFSYKSWLELSKFTLLSVLVFNRKRPGELERAHVIDYKNMQKN
;
A
#
# COMPACT_ATOMS: atom_id res chain seq x y z
N MET A 1 11.63 -34.67 -18.12
CA MET A 1 12.89 -33.91 -17.87
C MET A 1 12.74 -32.38 -17.91
N GLY A 2 11.89 -31.79 -18.77
CA GLY A 2 11.84 -30.33 -18.95
C GLY A 2 11.44 -29.50 -17.72
N ASP A 3 10.53 -29.99 -16.88
CA ASP A 3 10.01 -29.19 -15.75
C ASP A 3 10.94 -29.15 -14.53
N LEU A 4 11.70 -30.23 -14.29
CA LEU A 4 12.75 -30.25 -13.27
C LEU A 4 13.85 -29.23 -13.58
N ARG A 5 14.27 -29.14 -14.86
CA ARG A 5 15.24 -28.14 -15.31
C ARG A 5 14.73 -26.72 -15.12
N LYS A 6 13.48 -26.43 -15.53
CA LYS A 6 12.87 -25.10 -15.32
C LYS A 6 12.81 -24.72 -13.85
N MET A 7 12.47 -25.68 -12.98
CA MET A 7 12.43 -25.46 -11.54
C MET A 7 13.83 -25.22 -10.96
N GLY A 8 14.84 -26.00 -11.38
CA GLY A 8 16.24 -25.78 -11.01
C GLY A 8 16.73 -24.39 -11.41
N ASN A 9 16.51 -24.01 -12.66
CA ASN A 9 16.84 -22.67 -13.18
C ASN A 9 16.13 -21.55 -12.40
N PHE A 10 14.85 -21.74 -12.07
CA PHE A 10 14.10 -20.78 -11.28
C PHE A 10 14.69 -20.61 -9.87
N LYS A 11 15.00 -21.71 -9.17
CA LYS A 11 15.63 -21.66 -7.85
C LYS A 11 16.99 -20.97 -7.91
N PHE A 12 17.81 -21.31 -8.91
CA PHE A 12 19.09 -20.68 -9.15
C PHE A 12 18.95 -19.17 -9.36
N ASN A 13 18.13 -18.73 -10.32
CA ASN A 13 17.95 -17.31 -10.62
C ASN A 13 17.34 -16.52 -9.45
N LYS A 14 16.48 -17.15 -8.65
CA LYS A 14 15.84 -16.53 -7.49
C LYS A 14 16.84 -16.23 -6.38
N ALA A 15 17.86 -17.07 -6.20
CA ALA A 15 18.89 -16.91 -5.18
C ALA A 15 19.95 -15.85 -5.53
N ARG A 16 20.01 -15.42 -6.79
CA ARG A 16 21.02 -14.51 -7.32
C ARG A 16 20.67 -13.03 -7.12
N LYS A 17 21.71 -12.19 -7.00
CA LYS A 17 21.57 -10.73 -6.99
C LYS A 17 21.24 -10.22 -8.40
N GLU A 18 20.76 -8.98 -8.50
CA GLU A 18 20.35 -8.38 -9.78
C GLU A 18 21.50 -8.16 -10.78
N THR A 19 22.75 -8.41 -10.37
CA THR A 19 23.98 -8.24 -11.17
C THR A 19 24.59 -9.57 -11.64
N ASP A 20 24.07 -10.71 -11.19
CA ASP A 20 24.65 -12.01 -11.52
C ASP A 20 24.05 -12.60 -12.79
N GLU A 21 24.81 -13.45 -13.50
CA GLU A 21 24.28 -14.20 -14.63
C GLU A 21 23.07 -15.06 -14.24
N ILE A 22 22.04 -15.06 -15.09
CA ILE A 22 20.80 -15.82 -14.89
C ILE A 22 20.48 -16.73 -16.08
N PHE A 23 19.82 -17.85 -15.81
CA PHE A 23 19.30 -18.74 -16.85
C PHE A 23 18.03 -18.17 -17.48
N LEU A 24 18.11 -17.80 -18.76
CA LEU A 24 16.99 -17.27 -19.52
C LEU A 24 16.31 -18.34 -20.39
N ALA A 25 15.03 -18.11 -20.72
CA ALA A 25 14.29 -18.95 -21.66
C ALA A 25 14.95 -19.04 -23.04
N ARG A 26 15.48 -17.89 -23.48
CA ARG A 26 16.16 -17.67 -24.76
C ARG A 26 17.41 -16.88 -24.46
N LYS A 27 18.54 -17.31 -25.01
CA LYS A 27 19.78 -16.53 -24.92
C LYS A 27 19.56 -15.20 -25.66
N PRO A 28 19.85 -14.06 -25.03
CA PRO A 28 19.80 -12.77 -25.70
C PRO A 28 20.89 -12.72 -26.76
N TYR A 29 20.62 -11.96 -27.82
CA TYR A 29 21.58 -11.75 -28.90
C TYR A 29 22.81 -10.96 -28.42
N ASN A 30 22.59 -10.02 -27.49
CA ASN A 30 23.63 -9.19 -26.90
C ASN A 30 24.15 -9.81 -25.60
N LYS A 31 25.48 -9.75 -25.39
CA LYS A 31 26.15 -10.35 -24.21
C LYS A 31 25.93 -9.53 -22.92
N ASP A 32 25.73 -8.21 -23.05
CA ASP A 32 25.44 -7.33 -21.93
C ASP A 32 23.95 -7.36 -21.60
N VAL A 33 23.58 -8.23 -20.66
CA VAL A 33 22.19 -8.48 -20.29
C VAL A 33 21.85 -7.76 -19.00
N ASP A 34 21.01 -6.72 -19.09
CA ASP A 34 20.40 -6.13 -17.91
C ASP A 34 19.35 -7.09 -17.32
N VAL A 35 19.77 -7.83 -16.29
CA VAL A 35 18.97 -8.82 -15.56
C VAL A 35 17.72 -8.21 -14.93
N SER A 36 17.76 -6.91 -14.58
CA SER A 36 16.61 -6.20 -14.02
C SER A 36 15.41 -6.17 -15.00
N LYS A 37 15.64 -6.36 -16.30
CA LYS A 37 14.57 -6.42 -17.33
C LYS A 37 13.86 -7.77 -17.38
N TYR A 38 14.33 -8.77 -16.67
CA TYR A 38 13.78 -10.14 -16.69
C TYR A 38 12.99 -10.47 -15.43
N THR A 39 12.02 -11.38 -15.56
CA THR A 39 11.16 -11.80 -14.46
C THR A 39 10.60 -13.20 -14.75
N PRO A 40 10.32 -14.02 -13.72
CA PRO A 40 9.80 -15.37 -13.92
C PRO A 40 8.31 -15.38 -14.28
N CYS A 41 7.89 -16.27 -15.18
CA CYS A 41 6.48 -16.57 -15.35
C CYS A 41 5.92 -17.23 -14.09
N GLN A 42 4.80 -16.74 -13.56
CA GLN A 42 4.21 -17.31 -12.33
C GLN A 42 3.80 -18.78 -12.48
N LYS A 43 3.46 -19.22 -13.70
CA LYS A 43 3.04 -20.59 -14.01
C LYS A 43 4.24 -21.50 -14.30
N CYS A 44 4.95 -21.28 -15.41
CA CYS A 44 6.02 -22.18 -15.85
C CYS A 44 7.42 -21.86 -15.26
N LYS A 45 7.55 -20.81 -14.45
CA LYS A 45 8.78 -20.37 -13.75
C LYS A 45 9.96 -19.94 -14.62
N VAL A 46 9.81 -19.98 -15.95
CA VAL A 46 10.83 -19.54 -16.90
C VAL A 46 11.02 -18.02 -16.83
N PHE A 47 12.28 -17.58 -16.86
CA PHE A 47 12.65 -16.16 -16.88
C PHE A 47 12.60 -15.60 -18.30
N ILE A 48 11.83 -14.53 -18.47
CA ILE A 48 11.60 -13.82 -19.73
C ILE A 48 11.58 -12.32 -19.48
N THR A 49 11.67 -11.52 -20.54
CA THR A 49 11.62 -10.05 -20.40
C THR A 49 10.29 -9.62 -19.80
N LYS A 50 10.31 -8.63 -18.90
CA LYS A 50 9.11 -8.02 -18.31
C LYS A 50 8.09 -7.58 -19.38
N ALA A 51 8.59 -7.08 -20.52
CA ALA A 51 7.78 -6.68 -21.67
C ALA A 51 7.05 -7.85 -22.35
N SER A 52 7.67 -9.04 -22.42
CA SER A 52 7.08 -10.21 -23.07
C SER A 52 6.22 -11.08 -22.14
N LEU A 53 6.32 -10.88 -20.81
CA LEU A 53 5.65 -11.68 -19.79
C LEU A 53 4.15 -11.89 -20.06
N ARG A 54 3.45 -10.81 -20.44
CA ARG A 54 2.01 -10.86 -20.72
C ARG A 54 1.69 -11.81 -21.88
N ARG A 55 2.38 -11.62 -23.01
CA ARG A 55 2.16 -12.41 -24.23
C ARG A 55 2.46 -13.88 -23.96
N HIS A 56 3.55 -14.15 -23.25
CA HIS A 56 3.90 -15.49 -22.80
C HIS A 56 2.84 -16.09 -21.87
N TYR A 57 2.35 -15.34 -20.88
CA TYR A 57 1.41 -15.87 -19.91
C TYR A 57 0.08 -16.32 -20.54
N ARG A 58 -0.39 -15.61 -21.58
CA ARG A 58 -1.61 -15.96 -22.33
C ARG A 58 -1.52 -17.34 -23.00
N SER A 59 -0.37 -17.70 -23.55
CA SER A 59 -0.14 -19.03 -24.13
C SER A 59 0.26 -20.06 -23.09
N CYS A 60 0.93 -19.64 -22.00
CA CYS A 60 1.36 -20.51 -20.92
C CYS A 60 0.20 -20.98 -20.03
N GLU A 61 -0.88 -20.20 -19.90
CA GLU A 61 -2.08 -20.52 -19.12
C GLU A 61 -3.36 -20.17 -19.91
N PRO A 62 -3.69 -20.92 -20.97
CA PRO A 62 -4.77 -20.57 -21.90
C PRO A 62 -6.17 -20.60 -21.26
N ASN A 63 -6.34 -21.38 -20.18
CA ASN A 63 -7.62 -21.54 -19.48
C ASN A 63 -7.99 -20.35 -18.58
N ARG A 64 -7.09 -19.37 -18.39
CA ARG A 64 -7.37 -18.15 -17.60
C ARG A 64 -7.61 -16.94 -18.50
N LYS A 65 -8.77 -16.91 -19.18
CA LYS A 65 -9.22 -15.74 -19.95
C LYS A 65 -9.59 -14.59 -18.97
N GLY A 66 -9.05 -13.38 -19.18
CA GLY A 66 -9.52 -12.16 -18.49
C GLY A 66 -8.58 -11.45 -17.49
N HIS A 67 -7.35 -11.93 -17.22
CA HIS A 67 -6.45 -11.19 -16.33
C HIS A 67 -5.89 -9.91 -16.99
N LYS A 68 -6.09 -8.76 -16.32
CA LYS A 68 -5.38 -7.50 -16.60
C LYS A 68 -3.87 -7.68 -16.40
N ASP A 69 -3.06 -7.03 -17.23
CA ASP A 69 -1.59 -7.16 -17.30
C ASP A 69 -0.88 -7.00 -15.95
N ARG A 70 -1.41 -6.11 -15.10
CA ARG A 70 -0.91 -5.82 -13.75
C ARG A 70 -0.93 -7.07 -12.85
N ASN A 71 -1.92 -7.96 -13.02
CA ASN A 71 -2.07 -9.15 -12.18
C ASN A 71 -0.99 -10.21 -12.49
N VAL A 72 -0.53 -10.29 -13.75
CA VAL A 72 0.53 -11.21 -14.15
C VAL A 72 1.88 -10.78 -13.59
N MET A 73 2.17 -9.47 -13.62
CA MET A 73 3.40 -8.91 -13.06
C MET A 73 3.45 -9.04 -11.53
N ILE A 74 2.33 -8.78 -10.85
CA ILE A 74 2.19 -8.97 -9.40
C ILE A 74 2.48 -10.43 -9.03
N GLY A 75 1.90 -11.39 -9.75
CA GLY A 75 2.15 -12.81 -9.52
C GLY A 75 3.60 -13.23 -9.74
N SER A 76 4.25 -12.68 -10.78
CA SER A 76 5.68 -12.86 -11.03
C SER A 76 6.54 -12.37 -9.86
N ARG A 77 6.24 -11.18 -9.32
CA ARG A 77 6.94 -10.62 -8.16
C ARG A 77 6.72 -11.44 -6.89
N ALA A 78 5.50 -11.93 -6.66
CA ALA A 78 5.16 -12.76 -5.51
C ALA A 78 5.98 -14.06 -5.48
N ILE A 79 6.09 -14.75 -6.63
CA ILE A 79 6.88 -16.00 -6.69
C ILE A 79 8.39 -15.73 -6.55
N LEU A 80 8.86 -14.60 -7.08
CA LEU A 80 10.25 -14.19 -6.96
C LEU A 80 10.58 -13.92 -5.49
N GLY A 81 9.69 -13.26 -4.76
CA GLY A 81 9.77 -13.16 -3.29
C GLY A 81 11.05 -12.49 -2.80
N LYS A 82 11.60 -11.52 -3.56
CA LYS A 82 12.74 -10.68 -3.16
C LYS A 82 12.28 -9.69 -2.10
N ILE A 83 12.25 -10.15 -0.86
CA ILE A 83 11.90 -9.39 0.34
C ILE A 83 12.66 -10.00 1.53
N HIS A 84 12.85 -9.23 2.60
CA HIS A 84 13.46 -9.68 3.84
C HIS A 84 12.87 -11.02 4.33
N PRO A 85 13.70 -11.99 4.79
CA PRO A 85 13.25 -13.32 5.20
C PRO A 85 12.19 -13.32 6.31
N LEU A 86 12.20 -12.31 7.19
CA LEU A 86 11.22 -12.17 8.26
C LEU A 86 9.80 -11.84 7.77
N ALA A 87 9.60 -11.49 6.50
CA ALA A 87 8.27 -11.16 5.99
C ALA A 87 7.33 -12.37 6.05
N ASN A 88 6.16 -12.19 6.64
CA ASN A 88 5.13 -13.23 6.70
C ASN A 88 4.51 -13.46 5.30
N GLU A 89 3.76 -14.56 5.17
CA GLU A 89 3.18 -14.96 3.88
C GLU A 89 2.23 -13.91 3.29
N VAL A 90 1.46 -13.22 4.13
CA VAL A 90 0.53 -12.18 3.67
C VAL A 90 1.30 -10.98 3.10
N LEU A 91 2.32 -10.50 3.82
CA LEU A 91 3.16 -9.40 3.37
C LEU A 91 3.88 -9.76 2.07
N LYS A 92 4.46 -10.96 2.01
CA LYS A 92 5.25 -11.47 0.89
C LYS A 92 4.43 -11.72 -0.38
N LEU A 93 3.21 -12.25 -0.25
CA LEU A 93 2.41 -12.66 -1.40
C LEU A 93 1.36 -11.64 -1.83
N LYS A 94 0.79 -10.87 -0.89
CA LYS A 94 -0.38 -10.01 -1.17
C LYS A 94 -0.08 -8.52 -1.11
N VAL A 95 0.80 -8.08 -0.22
CA VAL A 95 1.03 -6.64 0.04
C VAL A 95 2.25 -6.12 -0.73
N PHE A 96 3.42 -6.70 -0.49
CA PHE A 96 4.69 -6.24 -1.04
C PHE A 96 4.79 -6.33 -2.58
N PRO A 97 4.29 -7.39 -3.26
CA PRO A 97 4.39 -7.50 -4.72
C PRO A 97 3.66 -6.38 -5.48
N VAL A 98 2.65 -5.77 -4.85
CA VAL A 98 1.80 -4.71 -5.41
C VAL A 98 2.40 -3.32 -5.22
N LEU A 99 3.43 -3.17 -4.38
CA LEU A 99 4.17 -1.91 -4.24
C LEU A 99 4.74 -1.48 -5.60
N LYS A 100 4.76 -0.16 -5.82
CA LYS A 100 5.41 0.44 -6.99
C LYS A 100 6.91 0.13 -6.92
N GLU A 101 7.51 -0.23 -8.05
CA GLU A 101 8.97 -0.40 -8.14
C GLU A 101 9.59 1.00 -8.18
N ASP A 102 10.18 1.41 -7.07
CA ASP A 102 10.92 2.65 -6.90
C ASP A 102 11.85 2.52 -5.69
N THR A 103 12.69 3.54 -5.48
CA THR A 103 13.66 3.60 -4.37
C THR A 103 13.00 3.38 -3.00
N ILE A 104 11.75 3.84 -2.83
CA ILE A 104 10.97 3.63 -1.60
C ILE A 104 10.70 2.15 -1.35
N LYS A 105 10.41 1.37 -2.40
CA LYS A 105 10.23 -0.07 -2.25
C LYS A 105 11.54 -0.77 -1.86
N GLU A 106 12.68 -0.33 -2.39
CA GLU A 106 13.99 -0.89 -2.00
C GLU A 106 14.31 -0.64 -0.54
N ILE A 107 14.00 0.56 -0.02
CA ILE A 107 14.14 0.86 1.42
C ILE A 107 13.31 -0.12 2.26
N ILE A 108 12.04 -0.38 1.87
CA ILE A 108 11.17 -1.32 2.60
C ILE A 108 11.71 -2.76 2.51
N ARG A 109 12.28 -3.14 1.35
CA ARG A 109 12.59 -4.54 1.00
C ARG A 109 13.48 -5.23 2.02
N TYR A 110 14.45 -4.51 2.58
CA TYR A 110 15.51 -5.06 3.42
C TYR A 110 15.60 -4.42 4.80
N ASP A 111 14.74 -3.46 5.14
CA ASP A 111 14.68 -2.90 6.49
C ASP A 111 13.91 -3.84 7.43
N GLU A 112 14.61 -4.38 8.42
CA GLU A 112 14.06 -5.39 9.34
C GLU A 112 12.84 -4.87 10.11
N LEU A 113 12.90 -3.67 10.68
CA LEU A 113 11.84 -3.11 11.50
C LEU A 113 10.61 -2.73 10.67
N LEU A 114 10.78 -2.21 9.45
CA LEU A 114 9.66 -1.99 8.53
C LEU A 114 8.97 -3.28 8.14
N ILE A 115 9.71 -4.37 7.96
CA ILE A 115 9.14 -5.67 7.63
C ILE A 115 8.34 -6.22 8.81
N LEU A 116 8.87 -6.12 10.04
CA LEU A 116 8.13 -6.50 11.25
C LEU A 116 6.88 -5.65 11.45
N TYR A 117 6.95 -4.34 11.22
CA TYR A 117 5.79 -3.45 11.20
C TYR A 117 4.76 -3.84 10.13
N GLY A 118 5.22 -4.22 8.93
CA GLY A 118 4.36 -4.72 7.87
C GLY A 118 3.66 -6.03 8.26
N ASN A 119 4.36 -6.94 8.92
CA ASN A 119 3.81 -8.20 9.42
C ASN A 119 2.70 -7.96 10.43
N THR A 120 2.97 -7.15 11.47
CA THR A 120 1.96 -6.87 12.52
C THR A 120 0.72 -6.19 11.96
N MET A 121 0.89 -5.32 10.97
CA MET A 121 -0.23 -4.73 10.24
C MET A 121 -1.03 -5.77 9.45
N CYS A 122 -0.38 -6.74 8.81
CA CYS A 122 -1.06 -7.82 8.09
C CYS A 122 -1.83 -8.74 9.06
N ASP A 123 -1.29 -9.00 10.24
CA ASP A 123 -1.92 -9.85 11.25
C ASP A 123 -3.16 -9.19 11.86
N LYS A 124 -3.08 -7.86 12.07
CA LYS A 124 -4.16 -7.02 12.59
C LYS A 124 -5.25 -6.74 11.55
N TYR A 125 -4.87 -6.47 10.31
CA TYR A 125 -5.79 -6.05 9.25
C TYR A 125 -5.84 -7.10 8.13
N ARG A 126 -6.73 -8.08 8.29
CA ARG A 126 -6.76 -9.29 7.46
C ARG A 126 -7.49 -9.12 6.13
N ASP A 127 -8.44 -8.19 6.07
CA ASP A 127 -9.24 -7.98 4.86
C ASP A 127 -8.45 -7.32 3.73
N GLN A 128 -8.73 -7.73 2.50
CA GLN A 128 -7.99 -7.28 1.31
C GLN A 128 -8.05 -5.76 1.11
N HIS A 129 -9.15 -5.11 1.47
CA HIS A 129 -9.30 -3.67 1.34
C HIS A 129 -8.34 -2.88 2.25
N HIS A 130 -7.83 -3.49 3.33
CA HIS A 130 -6.83 -2.87 4.20
C HIS A 130 -5.43 -2.87 3.60
N PHE A 131 -5.13 -3.76 2.63
CA PHE A 131 -3.77 -3.87 2.09
C PHE A 131 -3.30 -2.56 1.43
N ASP A 132 -4.22 -1.76 0.90
CA ASP A 132 -3.91 -0.43 0.35
C ASP A 132 -3.41 0.53 1.44
N MET A 133 -4.06 0.51 2.60
CA MET A 133 -3.62 1.25 3.78
C MET A 133 -2.25 0.76 4.27
N ILE A 134 -2.03 -0.56 4.36
CA ILE A 134 -0.74 -1.12 4.81
C ILE A 134 0.39 -0.68 3.87
N ARG A 135 0.18 -0.79 2.55
CA ARG A 135 1.16 -0.34 1.54
C ARG A 135 1.45 1.16 1.67
N SER A 136 0.41 1.97 1.89
CA SER A 136 0.56 3.41 2.09
C SER A 136 1.41 3.72 3.32
N ARG A 137 1.15 3.06 4.46
CA ARG A 137 1.90 3.23 5.71
C ARG A 137 3.37 2.81 5.56
N LEU A 138 3.65 1.64 4.97
CA LEU A 138 5.02 1.19 4.71
C LEU A 138 5.79 2.19 3.84
N ARG A 139 5.15 2.69 2.77
CA ARG A 139 5.77 3.70 1.89
C ARG A 139 5.97 5.05 2.59
N MET A 140 5.06 5.44 3.47
CA MET A 140 5.20 6.66 4.27
C MET A 140 6.41 6.57 5.20
N MET A 141 6.58 5.44 5.90
CA MET A 141 7.73 5.23 6.79
C MET A 141 9.05 5.13 6.02
N ALA A 142 9.07 4.47 4.87
CA ALA A 142 10.26 4.44 4.02
C ALA A 142 10.62 5.82 3.44
N ARG A 143 9.64 6.69 3.16
CA ARG A 143 9.90 8.09 2.80
C ARG A 143 10.51 8.88 3.96
N PHE A 144 10.00 8.68 5.18
CA PHE A 144 10.61 9.27 6.37
C PHE A 144 12.06 8.84 6.53
N LEU A 145 12.35 7.52 6.42
CA LEU A 145 13.72 7.01 6.48
C LEU A 145 14.60 7.59 5.36
N SER A 146 14.05 7.77 4.16
CA SER A 146 14.78 8.43 3.07
C SER A 146 15.11 9.89 3.37
N ILE A 147 14.26 10.62 4.10
CA ILE A 147 14.50 12.02 4.45
C ILE A 147 15.56 12.12 5.55
N ILE A 148 15.45 11.30 6.61
CA ILE A 148 16.41 11.37 7.72
C ILE A 148 17.82 10.94 7.27
N LYS A 149 17.92 9.97 6.35
CA LYS A 149 19.16 9.60 5.66
C LYS A 149 19.86 10.75 4.92
N LEU A 150 19.07 11.66 4.36
CA LEU A 150 19.61 12.84 3.67
C LEU A 150 20.07 13.92 4.65
N LEU A 151 19.59 13.88 5.89
CA LEU A 151 20.03 14.77 6.96
C LEU A 151 21.29 14.25 7.64
N ASP A 152 21.38 12.93 7.83
CA ASP A 152 22.55 12.25 8.40
C ASP A 152 22.77 10.90 7.71
N THR A 153 23.94 10.76 7.06
CA THR A 153 24.32 9.57 6.30
C THR A 153 24.70 8.37 7.18
N SER A 154 24.90 8.57 8.49
CA SER A 154 25.16 7.47 9.44
C SER A 154 23.93 6.58 9.64
N ILE A 155 22.73 7.10 9.43
CA ILE A 155 21.47 6.38 9.62
C ILE A 155 21.15 5.54 8.39
N ASN A 156 21.26 4.22 8.49
CA ASN A 156 21.07 3.32 7.34
C ASN A 156 19.77 2.52 7.36
N ASP A 157 19.14 2.36 8.51
CA ASP A 157 17.90 1.60 8.71
C ASP A 157 17.09 2.20 9.85
N PHE A 158 15.88 1.69 10.07
CA PHE A 158 15.07 2.12 11.20
C PHE A 158 15.70 1.79 12.55
N LYS A 159 16.50 0.72 12.69
CA LYS A 159 17.19 0.42 13.95
C LYS A 159 18.11 1.56 14.35
N SER A 160 18.88 2.09 13.40
CA SER A 160 19.77 3.24 13.58
C SER A 160 19.03 4.51 13.99
N VAL A 161 17.77 4.67 13.58
CA VAL A 161 16.94 5.85 13.97
C VAL A 161 16.61 5.83 15.47
N PHE A 162 16.51 4.65 16.10
CA PHE A 162 16.05 4.54 17.49
C PHE A 162 17.16 4.82 18.52
N LYS A 163 17.83 5.96 18.39
CA LYS A 163 18.76 6.48 19.39
C LYS A 163 18.30 7.85 19.91
N PRO A 164 18.41 8.13 21.21
CA PRO A 164 18.00 9.42 21.78
C PRO A 164 18.69 10.62 21.14
N GLU A 165 19.98 10.50 20.79
CA GLU A 165 20.79 11.55 20.16
C GLU A 165 20.20 12.06 18.83
N TYR A 166 19.45 11.22 18.11
CA TYR A 166 18.82 11.58 16.85
C TYR A 166 17.43 12.21 17.00
N PHE A 167 16.96 12.48 18.21
CA PHE A 167 15.62 13.05 18.42
C PHE A 167 15.42 14.38 17.67
N GLN A 168 16.41 15.27 17.68
CA GLN A 168 16.34 16.53 16.94
C GLN A 168 16.28 16.31 15.43
N LEU A 169 17.05 15.34 14.93
CA LEU A 169 17.06 14.95 13.53
C LEU A 169 15.70 14.36 13.08
N ILE A 170 15.08 13.56 13.94
CA ILE A 170 13.72 13.02 13.73
C ILE A 170 12.73 14.18 13.59
N THR A 171 12.79 15.17 14.48
CA THR A 171 11.91 16.35 14.44
C THR A 171 12.10 17.14 13.15
N GLN A 172 13.35 17.38 12.73
CA GLN A 172 13.66 18.03 11.44
C GLN A 172 13.14 17.23 10.24
N ALA A 173 13.28 15.90 10.25
CA ALA A 173 12.74 15.03 9.21
C ALA A 173 11.20 15.08 9.16
N LEU A 174 10.53 15.17 10.31
CA LEU A 174 9.07 15.39 10.40
C LEU A 174 8.66 16.78 9.92
N HIS A 175 9.47 17.81 10.17
CA HIS A 175 9.27 19.14 9.60
C HIS A 175 9.32 19.11 8.08
N LYS A 176 10.34 18.45 7.50
CA LYS A 176 10.46 18.25 6.06
C LYS A 176 9.29 17.44 5.49
N ILE A 177 8.86 16.35 6.12
CA ILE A 177 7.76 15.53 5.59
C ILE A 177 6.41 16.25 5.62
N GLY A 178 6.20 17.11 6.61
CA GLY A 178 4.99 17.91 6.77
C GLY A 178 5.00 19.21 5.97
N GLU A 179 6.11 19.54 5.31
CA GLU A 179 6.34 20.85 4.68
C GLU A 179 6.02 21.98 5.67
N TYR A 180 6.75 21.95 6.80
CA TYR A 180 6.65 22.98 7.83
C TYR A 180 7.13 24.33 7.30
N ASN A 181 6.33 25.36 7.50
CA ASN A 181 6.67 26.73 7.13
C ASN A 181 7.02 27.51 8.40
N GLU A 182 8.30 27.81 8.57
CA GLU A 182 8.85 28.52 9.73
C GLU A 182 8.25 29.91 9.92
N ASN A 183 7.95 30.63 8.82
CA ASN A 183 7.36 31.97 8.90
C ASN A 183 5.93 31.94 9.43
N THR A 184 5.17 30.91 9.10
CA THR A 184 3.75 30.79 9.51
C THR A 184 3.55 29.94 10.75
N GLY A 185 4.54 29.14 11.14
CA GLY A 185 4.44 28.17 12.22
C GLY A 185 3.53 26.96 11.92
N HIS A 186 3.23 26.67 10.65
CA HIS A 186 2.26 25.63 10.27
C HIS A 186 2.75 24.66 9.20
N PHE A 187 2.18 23.46 9.23
CA PHE A 187 2.39 22.43 8.22
C PHE A 187 1.48 22.61 7.00
N MET A 188 2.03 22.45 5.81
CA MET A 188 1.21 22.31 4.60
C MET A 188 0.60 20.91 4.50
N LYS A 189 1.26 19.88 5.04
CA LYS A 189 0.79 18.49 5.06
C LYS A 189 0.68 17.94 6.49
N PRO A 190 -0.22 18.49 7.32
CA PRO A 190 -0.27 18.21 8.76
C PRO A 190 -0.53 16.75 9.14
N THR A 191 -1.23 16.00 8.28
CA THR A 191 -1.52 14.59 8.58
C THR A 191 -0.27 13.71 8.52
N LEU A 192 0.74 14.07 7.71
CA LEU A 192 1.93 13.23 7.53
C LEU A 192 2.81 13.16 8.78
N PRO A 193 3.25 14.28 9.40
CA PRO A 193 4.07 14.24 10.61
C PRO A 193 3.40 13.47 11.76
N SER A 194 2.10 13.71 11.99
CA SER A 194 1.34 13.02 13.02
C SER A 194 1.23 11.51 12.75
N THR A 195 1.00 11.11 11.50
CA THR A 195 0.90 9.69 11.12
C THR A 195 2.25 8.99 11.28
N VAL A 196 3.35 9.63 10.85
CA VAL A 196 4.70 9.10 11.01
C VAL A 196 5.09 9.02 12.49
N GLY A 197 4.82 10.07 13.27
CA GLY A 197 5.08 10.06 14.72
C GLY A 197 4.35 8.93 15.44
N THR A 198 3.08 8.69 15.09
CA THR A 198 2.32 7.54 15.63
C THR A 198 2.94 6.21 15.22
N ALA A 199 3.36 6.08 13.97
CA ALA A 199 4.00 4.86 13.47
C ALA A 199 5.39 4.64 14.09
N LEU A 200 6.19 5.69 14.30
CA LEU A 200 7.48 5.63 15.01
C LEU A 200 7.31 5.05 16.41
N LYS A 201 6.34 5.56 17.18
CA LYS A 201 6.02 5.02 18.51
C LYS A 201 5.66 3.53 18.45
N TYR A 202 4.93 3.10 17.42
CA TYR A 202 4.57 1.69 17.27
C TYR A 202 5.78 0.82 16.90
N ILE A 203 6.63 1.29 15.98
CA ILE A 203 7.86 0.60 15.60
C ILE A 203 8.83 0.51 16.79
N GLY A 204 8.95 1.57 17.59
CA GLY A 204 9.78 1.56 18.81
C GLY A 204 9.34 0.48 19.81
N LYS A 205 8.03 0.33 20.03
CA LYS A 205 7.49 -0.78 20.85
C LYS A 205 7.82 -2.17 20.28
N LEU A 206 7.77 -2.32 18.95
CA LEU A 206 8.18 -3.56 18.29
C LEU A 206 9.68 -3.81 18.48
N TYR A 207 10.50 -2.76 18.42
CA TYR A 207 11.94 -2.89 18.59
C TYR A 207 12.33 -3.25 20.03
N ILE A 208 11.70 -2.62 21.03
CA ILE A 208 11.83 -3.02 22.45
C ILE A 208 11.49 -4.50 22.60
N SER A 209 10.39 -4.97 22.00
CA SER A 209 10.00 -6.39 22.05
C SER A 209 11.04 -7.30 21.41
N CYS A 210 11.76 -6.85 20.37
CA CYS A 210 12.86 -7.60 19.78
C CYS A 210 14.08 -7.63 20.71
N CYS A 211 14.44 -6.49 21.31
CA CYS A 211 15.56 -6.40 22.25
C CYS A 211 15.37 -7.33 23.45
N ILE A 212 14.14 -7.40 24.00
CA ILE A 212 13.79 -8.33 25.10
C ILE A 212 13.99 -9.79 24.66
N LYS A 213 13.55 -10.16 23.45
CA LYS A 213 13.73 -11.54 22.92
C LYS A 213 15.20 -11.92 22.75
N TYR A 214 16.03 -10.96 22.35
CA TYR A 214 17.47 -11.16 22.15
C TYR A 214 18.32 -10.87 23.40
N LYS A 215 17.70 -10.46 24.51
CA LYS A 215 18.37 -10.07 25.76
C LYS A 215 19.39 -8.94 25.57
N ASP A 216 19.09 -8.00 24.66
CA ASP A 216 19.90 -6.79 24.42
C ASP A 216 19.37 -5.63 25.26
N GLU A 217 19.85 -5.53 26.50
CA GLU A 217 19.43 -4.48 27.44
C GLU A 217 19.99 -3.09 27.09
N SER A 218 21.15 -3.02 26.42
CA SER A 218 21.76 -1.73 26.05
C SER A 218 20.91 -1.03 25.00
N THR A 219 20.61 -1.71 23.89
CA THR A 219 19.79 -1.15 22.83
C THR A 219 18.36 -0.91 23.32
N LYS A 220 17.81 -1.80 24.15
CA LYS A 220 16.49 -1.60 24.74
C LYS A 220 16.39 -0.28 25.47
N LYS A 221 17.38 0.05 26.31
CA LYS A 221 17.41 1.30 27.07
C LYS A 221 17.44 2.52 26.15
N GLU A 222 18.28 2.52 25.11
CA GLU A 222 18.32 3.62 24.12
C GLU A 222 16.95 3.84 23.45
N VAL A 223 16.27 2.74 23.08
CA VAL A 223 14.95 2.81 22.45
C VAL A 223 13.90 3.32 23.43
N GLU A 224 13.93 2.87 24.69
CA GLU A 224 13.04 3.33 25.76
C GLU A 224 13.21 4.81 26.05
N ASP A 225 14.45 5.29 26.15
CA ASP A 225 14.79 6.70 26.36
C ASP A 225 14.26 7.56 25.20
N LEU A 226 14.48 7.15 23.94
CA LEU A 226 13.91 7.86 22.79
C LEU A 226 12.37 7.81 22.80
N MET A 227 11.76 6.69 23.22
CA MET A 227 10.30 6.56 23.29
C MET A 227 9.68 7.54 24.29
N VAL A 228 10.40 7.89 25.36
CA VAL A 228 10.00 8.96 26.29
C VAL A 228 10.00 10.30 25.55
N LEU A 229 11.07 10.66 24.84
CA LEU A 229 11.17 11.90 24.05
C LEU A 229 10.07 11.99 22.97
N LEU A 230 9.81 10.89 22.26
CA LEU A 230 8.70 10.83 21.28
C LEU A 230 7.33 11.00 21.94
N ARG A 231 7.18 10.64 23.21
CA ARG A 231 5.92 10.82 23.94
C ARG A 231 5.75 12.25 24.43
N THR A 232 6.78 12.84 25.04
CA THR A 232 6.69 14.17 25.64
C THR A 232 6.83 15.27 24.60
N ASP A 233 7.94 15.28 23.89
CA ASP A 233 8.41 16.44 23.14
C ASP A 233 7.79 16.49 21.75
N LEU A 234 7.59 15.32 21.13
CA LEU A 234 6.89 15.26 19.83
C LEU A 234 5.40 15.60 19.96
N GLU A 235 4.80 15.33 21.12
CA GLU A 235 3.39 15.65 21.35
C GLU A 235 3.16 17.15 21.43
N SER A 236 4.01 17.85 22.18
CA SER A 236 3.94 19.30 22.38
C SER A 236 4.33 20.09 21.12
N THR A 237 5.29 19.60 20.34
CA THR A 237 5.78 20.29 19.14
C THR A 237 5.02 19.86 17.89
N VAL A 238 5.26 18.64 17.40
CA VAL A 238 4.79 18.21 16.08
C VAL A 238 3.30 17.87 16.07
N ASN A 239 2.80 17.14 17.06
CA ASN A 239 1.39 16.69 17.04
C ASN A 239 0.42 17.86 17.26
N LYS A 240 0.71 18.74 18.23
CA LYS A 240 -0.08 19.96 18.46
C LYS A 240 -0.13 20.81 17.19
N THR A 241 1.02 21.14 16.61
CA THR A 241 1.08 21.95 15.40
C THR A 241 0.42 21.27 14.20
N SER A 242 0.49 19.94 14.10
CA SER A 242 -0.24 19.16 13.09
C SER A 242 -1.75 19.33 13.22
N ILE A 243 -2.30 19.24 14.44
CA ILE A 243 -3.73 19.41 14.71
C ILE A 243 -4.17 20.83 14.37
N GLU A 244 -3.44 21.85 14.85
CA GLU A 244 -3.77 23.26 14.59
C GLU A 244 -3.74 23.59 13.10
N SER A 245 -2.73 23.12 12.39
CA SER A 245 -2.59 23.29 10.94
C SER A 245 -3.73 22.61 10.19
N LEU A 246 -4.12 21.39 10.59
CA LEU A 246 -5.26 20.68 9.98
C LEU A 246 -6.58 21.42 10.21
N LEU A 247 -6.81 21.94 11.42
CA LEU A 247 -8.00 22.72 11.74
C LEU A 247 -8.03 24.02 10.94
N ARG A 248 -6.89 24.71 10.79
CA ARG A 248 -6.77 25.90 9.94
C ARG A 248 -7.12 25.60 8.48
N GLN A 249 -6.56 24.53 7.91
CA GLN A 249 -6.87 24.12 6.55
C GLN A 249 -8.34 23.80 6.37
N LYS A 250 -8.97 23.11 7.34
CA LYS A 250 -10.42 22.84 7.32
C LYS A 250 -11.24 24.13 7.33
N ARG A 251 -10.88 25.13 8.14
CA ARG A 251 -11.57 26.44 8.18
C ARG A 251 -11.41 27.22 6.88
N GLN A 252 -10.25 27.15 6.25
CA GLN A 252 -9.94 27.88 5.00
C GLN A 252 -10.47 27.17 3.75
N LYS A 253 -10.76 25.87 3.84
CA LYS A 253 -11.27 25.08 2.72
C LYS A 253 -12.65 25.59 2.30
N LYS A 254 -12.71 26.29 1.17
CA LYS A 254 -13.97 26.62 0.50
C LYS A 254 -14.58 25.34 -0.06
N VAL A 255 -15.74 24.95 0.46
CA VAL A 255 -16.51 23.81 -0.04
C VAL A 255 -17.60 24.37 -0.96
N ILE A 256 -17.43 24.17 -2.26
CA ILE A 256 -18.47 24.47 -3.25
C ILE A 256 -19.44 23.28 -3.22
N LEU A 257 -20.68 23.54 -2.81
CA LEU A 257 -21.74 22.55 -2.87
C LEU A 257 -22.32 22.53 -4.29
N PRO A 258 -22.70 21.35 -4.81
CA PRO A 258 -23.41 21.30 -6.08
C PRO A 258 -24.76 22.00 -5.96
N ASP A 259 -25.16 22.71 -7.00
CA ASP A 259 -26.44 23.43 -7.03
C ASP A 259 -27.61 22.45 -7.01
N THR A 260 -28.77 22.90 -6.50
CA THR A 260 -30.00 22.10 -6.49
C THR A 260 -30.38 21.62 -7.89
N LYS A 261 -30.07 22.42 -8.92
CA LYS A 261 -30.28 22.06 -10.33
C LYS A 261 -29.43 20.85 -10.74
N ASP A 262 -28.17 20.80 -10.34
CA ASP A 262 -27.27 19.69 -10.65
C ASP A 262 -27.69 18.41 -9.92
N ILE A 263 -28.13 18.53 -8.66
CA ILE A 263 -28.66 17.41 -7.89
C ILE A 263 -29.92 16.86 -8.57
N LYS A 264 -30.82 17.74 -9.03
CA LYS A 264 -32.03 17.35 -9.76
C LYS A 264 -31.69 16.67 -11.09
N ASN A 265 -30.80 17.27 -11.88
CA ASN A 265 -30.35 16.71 -13.15
C ASN A 265 -29.76 15.30 -12.97
N LEU A 266 -28.96 15.09 -11.93
CA LEU A 266 -28.40 13.76 -11.62
C LEU A 266 -29.51 12.77 -11.26
N ASN A 267 -30.46 13.15 -10.40
CA ASN A 267 -31.55 12.27 -10.00
C ASN A 267 -32.44 11.90 -11.20
N ASP A 268 -32.83 12.89 -12.01
CA ASP A 268 -33.64 12.71 -13.21
C ASP A 268 -32.93 11.79 -14.22
N TYR A 269 -31.60 11.96 -14.39
CA TYR A 269 -30.79 11.07 -15.22
C TYR A 269 -30.79 9.62 -14.71
N LEU A 270 -30.59 9.41 -13.41
CA LEU A 270 -30.61 8.07 -12.81
C LEU A 270 -31.99 7.41 -12.94
N LEU A 271 -33.07 8.16 -12.66
CA LEU A 271 -34.45 7.68 -12.78
C LEU A 271 -34.79 7.29 -14.21
N LYS A 272 -34.49 8.16 -15.19
CA LYS A 272 -34.74 7.93 -16.60
C LYS A 272 -34.04 6.65 -17.10
N ASN A 273 -32.75 6.50 -16.79
CA ASN A 273 -32.00 5.32 -17.24
C ASN A 273 -32.47 4.04 -16.54
N ARG A 274 -32.79 4.10 -15.23
CA ARG A 274 -33.31 2.94 -14.51
C ARG A 274 -34.63 2.45 -15.12
N ASN A 275 -35.56 3.38 -15.38
CA ASN A 275 -36.84 3.04 -16.02
C ASN A 275 -36.63 2.51 -17.44
N HIS A 276 -35.74 3.13 -18.22
CA HIS A 276 -35.42 2.67 -19.57
C HIS A 276 -34.90 1.22 -19.59
N TYR A 277 -33.89 0.89 -18.78
CA TYR A 277 -33.35 -0.48 -18.75
C TYR A 277 -34.27 -1.49 -18.09
N PHE A 278 -35.13 -1.06 -17.15
CA PHE A 278 -36.18 -1.91 -16.59
C PHE A 278 -37.22 -2.28 -17.65
N ASP A 279 -37.72 -1.28 -18.39
CA ASP A 279 -38.65 -1.48 -19.49
C ASP A 279 -38.04 -2.36 -20.58
N ASP A 280 -36.78 -2.15 -20.93
CA ASP A 280 -36.06 -2.95 -21.92
C ASP A 280 -35.95 -4.43 -21.50
N LEU A 281 -35.88 -4.73 -20.20
CA LEU A 281 -35.84 -6.12 -19.70
C LEU A 281 -37.22 -6.76 -19.55
N VAL A 282 -38.27 -5.95 -19.30
CA VAL A 282 -39.65 -6.45 -19.13
C VAL A 282 -40.34 -6.63 -20.48
N LYS A 283 -40.07 -5.76 -21.45
CA LYS A 283 -40.80 -5.70 -22.74
C LYS A 283 -40.08 -6.43 -23.88
N ARG A 284 -38.83 -6.88 -23.69
CA ARG A 284 -38.03 -7.57 -24.71
C ARG A 284 -37.38 -8.83 -24.11
N ASP A 285 -36.77 -9.64 -24.95
CA ASP A 285 -35.99 -10.79 -24.50
C ASP A 285 -34.82 -10.37 -23.59
N PHE A 286 -34.45 -11.28 -22.69
CA PHE A 286 -33.40 -11.04 -21.70
C PHE A 286 -32.08 -10.61 -22.37
N SER A 287 -31.56 -9.47 -21.92
CA SER A 287 -30.27 -8.93 -22.34
C SER A 287 -29.35 -8.75 -21.14
N TYR A 288 -28.22 -9.47 -21.13
CA TYR A 288 -27.19 -9.31 -20.08
C TYR A 288 -26.72 -7.86 -19.95
N LYS A 289 -26.59 -7.16 -21.09
CA LYS A 289 -26.21 -5.74 -21.11
C LYS A 289 -27.24 -4.88 -20.38
N SER A 290 -28.53 -5.05 -20.70
CA SER A 290 -29.61 -4.27 -20.07
C SER A 290 -29.72 -4.57 -18.57
N TRP A 291 -29.57 -5.84 -18.18
CA TRP A 291 -29.52 -6.26 -16.78
C TRP A 291 -28.34 -5.63 -16.02
N LEU A 292 -27.15 -5.63 -16.62
CA LEU A 292 -25.95 -5.05 -16.03
C LEU A 292 -26.08 -3.53 -15.87
N GLU A 293 -26.58 -2.82 -16.88
CA GLU A 293 -26.80 -1.38 -16.81
C GLU A 293 -27.87 -1.03 -15.77
N LEU A 294 -29.01 -1.72 -15.75
CA LEU A 294 -30.04 -1.55 -14.71
C LEU A 294 -29.46 -1.72 -13.29
N SER A 295 -28.64 -2.75 -13.10
CA SER A 295 -27.97 -3.01 -11.83
C SER A 295 -27.04 -1.86 -11.42
N LYS A 296 -26.25 -1.30 -12.35
CA LYS A 296 -25.39 -0.14 -12.09
C LYS A 296 -26.19 1.10 -11.71
N PHE A 297 -27.24 1.44 -12.46
CA PHE A 297 -28.08 2.61 -12.17
C PHE A 297 -28.80 2.46 -10.83
N THR A 298 -29.27 1.26 -10.50
CA THR A 298 -29.88 0.96 -9.21
C THR A 298 -28.87 1.14 -8.08
N LEU A 299 -27.65 0.61 -8.21
CA LEU A 299 -26.58 0.80 -7.23
C LEU A 299 -26.26 2.28 -7.01
N LEU A 300 -26.16 3.08 -8.10
CA LEU A 300 -25.94 4.52 -8.01
C LEU A 300 -27.09 5.25 -7.30
N SER A 301 -28.35 4.88 -7.59
CA SER A 301 -29.51 5.43 -6.86
C SER A 301 -29.42 5.15 -5.36
N VAL A 302 -29.06 3.92 -4.97
CA VAL A 302 -28.90 3.56 -3.55
C VAL A 302 -27.75 4.33 -2.89
N LEU A 303 -26.64 4.53 -3.59
CA LEU A 303 -25.51 5.32 -3.10
C LEU A 303 -25.91 6.79 -2.85
N VAL A 304 -26.59 7.41 -3.81
CA VAL A 304 -27.06 8.79 -3.70
C VAL A 304 -28.09 8.92 -2.57
N PHE A 305 -29.02 7.97 -2.45
CA PHE A 305 -30.05 7.96 -1.42
C PHE A 305 -29.45 7.87 0.00
N ASN A 306 -28.51 6.94 0.21
CA ASN A 306 -27.90 6.75 1.53
C ASN A 306 -26.92 7.86 1.90
N ARG A 307 -26.38 8.61 0.93
CA ARG A 307 -25.35 9.65 1.13
C ARG A 307 -24.13 9.11 1.91
N LYS A 308 -23.85 7.80 1.78
CA LYS A 308 -22.72 7.12 2.41
C LYS A 308 -21.58 6.94 1.42
N ARG A 309 -20.38 6.68 1.94
CA ARG A 309 -19.23 6.39 1.08
C ARG A 309 -19.45 5.04 0.38
N PRO A 310 -19.00 4.86 -0.88
CA PRO A 310 -19.23 3.62 -1.61
C PRO A 310 -18.81 2.35 -0.86
N GLY A 311 -17.67 2.39 -0.17
CA GLY A 311 -17.20 1.24 0.61
C GLY A 311 -18.07 0.91 1.82
N GLU A 312 -18.74 1.89 2.42
CA GLU A 312 -19.67 1.62 3.53
C GLU A 312 -20.90 0.86 3.04
N LEU A 313 -21.43 1.24 1.87
CA LEU A 313 -22.57 0.56 1.26
C LEU A 313 -22.19 -0.83 0.72
N GLU A 314 -21.02 -0.96 0.09
CA GLU A 314 -20.50 -2.24 -0.45
C GLU A 314 -20.39 -3.32 0.64
N ARG A 315 -20.06 -2.92 1.87
CA ARG A 315 -19.85 -3.81 3.00
C ARG A 315 -21.07 -3.93 3.93
N ALA A 316 -22.16 -3.25 3.61
CA ALA A 316 -23.40 -3.36 4.39
C ALA A 316 -24.09 -4.68 4.04
N HIS A 317 -24.29 -5.53 5.04
CA HIS A 317 -25.05 -6.76 4.89
C HIS A 317 -26.51 -6.55 5.28
N VAL A 318 -27.40 -7.37 4.71
CA VAL A 318 -28.84 -7.35 5.04
C VAL A 318 -29.05 -7.59 6.55
N ILE A 319 -28.19 -8.38 7.19
CA ILE A 319 -28.25 -8.63 8.63
C ILE A 319 -27.95 -7.36 9.45
N ASP A 320 -27.06 -6.48 8.97
CA ASP A 320 -26.74 -5.22 9.64
C ASP A 320 -27.98 -4.31 9.67
N TYR A 321 -28.74 -4.29 8.57
CA TYR A 321 -30.02 -3.57 8.50
C TYR A 321 -31.08 -4.17 9.43
N LYS A 322 -31.22 -5.50 9.45
CA LYS A 322 -32.18 -6.18 10.34
C LYS A 322 -31.86 -5.95 11.82
N ASN A 323 -30.59 -5.77 12.15
CA ASN A 323 -30.12 -5.52 13.51
C ASN A 323 -30.12 -4.04 13.92
N MET A 324 -30.42 -3.11 13.00
CA MET A 324 -30.71 -1.73 13.38
C MET A 324 -32.01 -1.72 14.18
N GLN A 325 -31.91 -1.70 15.51
CA GLN A 325 -33.04 -1.38 16.36
C GLN A 325 -33.58 -0.01 15.92
N LYS A 326 -34.88 0.04 15.63
CA LYS A 326 -35.60 1.30 15.48
C LYS A 326 -35.61 1.94 16.86
N ASN A 327 -34.68 2.85 17.11
CA ASN A 327 -34.80 3.81 18.20
C ASN A 327 -35.83 4.87 17.83
#